data_AF-A0A1G1GG92-F1
#
_entry.id   AF-A0A1G1GG92-F1
#
_cell.length_a   1.000
_cell.length_b   1.000
_cell.length_c   1.000
_cell.angle_alpha   90.00
_cell.angle_beta   90.00
_cell.angle_gamma   90.00
#
_symmetry.space_group_name_H-M   'P 1'
#
loop_
_entity.id
_entity.type
_entity.pdbx_description
1 polymer ?
#
loop_
_entity_poly.entity_id
_entity_poly.type
_entity_poly.pdbx_seq_one_letter_code
_entity_poly.pdbx_strand_id
1 'polypeptide(L)'
;MNCEDIRESLLTDYPDGQLTAEREEDINQHLSACVQCRKFSDAVCRSLVEPFKGAKKISLPQDKVWRNITQRIKEEQAPAHLSNPFVEMILRAREAITIIKPAFALLAITVITLIAMGYFNTRNPEVADISGSSESDAQYIRYVADELSVNQSDDTVDYGTDIENYFL
;
A
#
# COMPACT_ATOMS: atom_id res chain seq x y z
N MET A 1 -36.19 21.18 3.32
CA MET A 1 -35.54 20.61 2.13
C MET A 1 -35.15 21.71 1.17
N ASN A 2 -33.98 21.57 0.54
CA ASN A 2 -33.52 22.50 -0.48
C ASN A 2 -34.14 22.14 -1.83
N CYS A 3 -34.31 23.14 -2.69
CA CYS A 3 -34.87 22.95 -4.03
C CYS A 3 -33.99 22.04 -4.92
N GLU A 4 -32.69 21.97 -4.66
CA GLU A 4 -31.77 21.12 -5.42
C GLU A 4 -32.02 19.64 -5.14
N ASP A 5 -32.06 19.23 -3.87
CA ASP A 5 -32.36 17.84 -3.46
C ASP A 5 -33.71 17.35 -4.01
N ILE A 6 -34.71 18.24 -4.01
CA ILE A 6 -36.03 17.98 -4.60
C ILE A 6 -35.89 17.71 -6.09
N ARG A 7 -35.17 18.57 -6.83
CA ARG A 7 -35.03 18.47 -8.28
C ARG A 7 -34.31 17.19 -8.70
N GLU A 8 -33.29 16.77 -7.95
CA GLU A 8 -32.63 15.49 -8.18
C GLU A 8 -33.62 14.34 -8.01
N SER A 9 -34.34 14.31 -6.88
CA SER A 9 -35.37 13.28 -6.62
C SER A 9 -36.48 13.27 -7.68
N LEU A 10 -36.87 14.45 -8.19
CA LEU A 10 -37.87 14.59 -9.26
C LEU A 10 -37.41 14.05 -10.61
N LEU A 11 -36.11 13.97 -10.87
CA LEU A 11 -35.56 13.42 -12.12
C LEU A 11 -35.41 11.90 -12.10
N THR A 12 -35.28 11.30 -10.93
CA THR A 12 -34.96 9.88 -10.75
C THR A 12 -36.06 9.13 -10.00
N ASP A 13 -36.04 9.18 -8.67
CA ASP A 13 -36.74 8.23 -7.82
C ASP A 13 -38.24 8.51 -7.73
N TYR A 14 -38.63 9.79 -7.82
CA TYR A 14 -40.02 10.22 -7.76
C TYR A 14 -40.84 9.70 -8.97
N PRO A 15 -40.44 9.91 -10.24
CA PRO A 15 -41.21 9.39 -11.38
C PRO A 15 -41.21 7.86 -11.46
N ASP A 16 -40.16 7.20 -10.96
CA ASP A 16 -40.04 5.73 -10.96
C ASP A 16 -40.72 5.06 -9.75
N GLY A 17 -41.26 5.85 -8.82
CA GLY A 17 -41.91 5.38 -7.60
C GLY A 17 -40.98 4.61 -6.65
N GLN A 18 -39.68 4.93 -6.67
CA GLN A 18 -38.65 4.28 -5.84
C GLN A 18 -38.39 5.00 -4.51
N LEU A 19 -39.20 6.00 -4.16
CA LEU A 19 -39.10 6.72 -2.91
C LEU A 19 -39.72 5.96 -1.73
N THR A 20 -39.19 6.21 -0.53
CA THR A 20 -39.86 5.79 0.71
C THR A 20 -41.08 6.67 0.96
N ALA A 21 -42.08 6.15 1.67
CA ALA A 21 -43.32 6.89 1.96
C ALA A 21 -43.07 8.23 2.70
N GLU A 22 -42.11 8.25 3.64
CA GLU A 22 -41.70 9.48 4.34
C GLU A 22 -41.12 10.52 3.37
N ARG A 23 -40.25 10.07 2.45
CA ARG A 23 -39.60 10.96 1.50
C ARG A 23 -40.56 11.48 0.42
N GLU A 24 -41.51 10.65 0.02
CA GLU A 24 -42.58 11.04 -0.89
C GLU A 24 -43.45 12.16 -0.28
N GLU A 25 -43.83 12.03 0.99
CA GLU A 25 -44.61 13.04 1.71
C GLU A 25 -43.84 14.37 1.82
N ASP A 26 -42.56 14.33 2.19
CA ASP A 26 -41.69 15.51 2.25
C ASP A 26 -41.62 16.25 0.90
N ILE A 27 -41.47 15.49 -0.19
CA ILE A 27 -41.45 16.04 -1.55
C ILE A 27 -42.80 16.66 -1.90
N ASN A 28 -43.90 15.95 -1.64
CA ASN A 28 -45.25 16.46 -1.89
C ASN A 28 -45.55 17.75 -1.11
N GLN A 29 -45.14 17.80 0.16
CA GLN A 29 -45.25 19.00 0.98
C GLN A 29 -44.46 20.15 0.36
N HIS A 30 -43.22 19.92 -0.09
CA HIS A 30 -42.43 20.96 -0.76
C HIS A 30 -43.05 21.40 -2.09
N LEU A 31 -43.56 20.48 -2.91
CA LEU A 31 -44.25 20.80 -4.16
C LEU A 31 -45.50 21.66 -3.93
N SER A 32 -46.18 21.48 -2.79
CA SER A 32 -47.33 22.29 -2.39
C SER A 32 -46.96 23.75 -2.10
N ALA A 33 -45.74 24.02 -1.62
CA ALA A 33 -45.25 25.34 -1.24
C ALA A 33 -44.39 26.01 -2.33
N CYS A 34 -43.65 25.24 -3.14
CA CYS A 34 -42.68 25.75 -4.11
C CYS A 34 -43.19 25.65 -5.55
N VAL A 35 -43.59 26.79 -6.12
CA VAL A 35 -44.08 26.90 -7.51
C VAL A 35 -43.01 26.49 -8.52
N GLN A 36 -41.73 26.77 -8.26
CA GLN A 36 -40.65 26.42 -9.18
C GLN A 36 -40.47 24.90 -9.29
N CYS A 37 -40.43 24.20 -8.16
CA CYS A 37 -40.29 22.75 -8.14
C CYS A 37 -41.51 22.04 -8.73
N ARG A 38 -42.71 22.61 -8.56
CA ARG A 38 -43.93 22.10 -9.22
C ARG A 38 -43.90 22.22 -10.73
N LYS A 39 -43.48 23.38 -11.26
CA LYS A 39 -43.31 23.54 -12.71
C LYS A 39 -42.25 22.59 -13.26
N PHE A 40 -41.20 22.33 -12.48
CA PHE A 40 -40.17 21.38 -12.82
C PHE A 40 -40.71 19.94 -12.83
N SER A 41 -41.44 19.51 -11.80
CA SER A 41 -42.06 18.18 -11.77
C SER A 41 -43.00 17.96 -12.95
N ASP A 42 -43.81 18.97 -13.32
CA ASP A 42 -44.70 18.87 -14.47
C ASP A 42 -43.91 18.71 -15.78
N ALA A 43 -42.82 19.45 -15.95
CA ALA A 43 -41.95 19.34 -17.11
C ALA A 43 -41.30 17.95 -17.20
N VAL A 44 -40.82 17.42 -16.06
CA VAL A 44 -40.22 16.08 -15.99
C VAL A 44 -41.24 14.99 -16.28
N CYS A 45 -42.44 15.05 -15.69
CA CYS A 45 -43.50 14.09 -15.97
C CYS A 45 -43.89 14.06 -17.45
N ARG A 46 -43.97 15.23 -18.10
CA ARG A 46 -44.26 15.33 -19.54
C ARG A 46 -43.16 14.76 -20.42
N SER A 47 -41.90 14.89 -20.04
CA SER A 47 -40.77 14.42 -20.86
C SER A 47 -40.40 12.96 -20.60
N LEU A 48 -40.45 12.50 -19.34
CA LEU A 48 -39.96 11.18 -18.93
C LEU A 48 -41.06 10.15 -18.70
N VAL A 49 -42.25 10.56 -18.26
CA VAL A 49 -43.32 9.61 -17.88
C VAL A 49 -44.37 9.48 -18.99
N GLU A 50 -44.89 10.61 -19.48
CA GLU A 50 -45.99 10.63 -20.46
C GLU A 50 -45.70 9.83 -21.75
N PRO A 51 -44.50 9.86 -22.35
CA PRO A 51 -44.22 9.07 -23.56
C PRO A 51 -44.35 7.56 -23.35
N PHE A 52 -44.22 7.09 -22.10
CA PHE A 52 -44.22 5.67 -21.75
C PHE A 52 -45.51 5.20 -21.08
N LYS A 53 -46.44 6.10 -20.69
CA LYS A 53 -47.72 5.73 -20.05
C LYS A 53 -48.56 4.72 -20.87
N GLY A 54 -48.42 4.71 -22.19
CA GLY A 54 -49.09 3.78 -23.11
C GLY A 54 -48.17 2.71 -23.72
N ALA A 55 -46.90 2.64 -23.31
CA ALA A 55 -45.96 1.69 -23.88
C ALA A 55 -46.36 0.26 -23.50
N LYS A 56 -46.54 -0.60 -24.50
CA LYS A 56 -46.84 -2.02 -24.27
C LYS A 56 -45.62 -2.67 -23.63
N LYS A 57 -45.79 -3.22 -22.41
CA LYS A 57 -44.75 -4.02 -21.76
C LYS A 57 -44.51 -5.29 -22.58
N ILE A 58 -43.36 -5.36 -23.25
CA ILE A 58 -42.94 -6.56 -23.98
C ILE A 58 -42.24 -7.48 -22.98
N SER A 59 -42.83 -8.64 -22.69
CA SER A 59 -42.18 -9.68 -21.92
C SER A 59 -41.26 -10.49 -22.83
N LEU A 60 -39.98 -10.16 -22.86
CA LEU A 60 -38.97 -10.97 -23.51
C LEU A 60 -38.54 -12.12 -22.59
N PRO A 61 -38.12 -13.29 -23.14
CA PRO A 61 -37.51 -14.35 -22.35
C PRO A 61 -36.20 -13.85 -21.74
N GLN A 62 -36.23 -13.48 -20.46
CA GLN A 62 -35.10 -12.88 -19.74
C GLN A 62 -33.83 -13.74 -19.85
N ASP A 63 -33.97 -15.06 -19.70
CA ASP A 63 -32.83 -15.99 -19.78
C ASP A 63 -32.12 -15.97 -21.14
N LYS A 64 -32.87 -15.74 -22.23
CA LYS A 64 -32.28 -15.66 -23.57
C LYS A 64 -31.58 -14.34 -23.79
N VAL A 65 -32.18 -13.24 -23.32
CA VAL A 65 -31.58 -11.90 -23.40
C VAL A 65 -30.29 -11.84 -22.59
N TRP A 66 -30.33 -12.29 -21.33
CA TRP A 66 -29.15 -12.29 -20.45
C TRP A 66 -28.03 -13.18 -20.98
N ARG A 67 -28.33 -14.40 -21.43
CA ARG A 67 -27.31 -15.26 -22.05
C ARG A 67 -26.63 -14.58 -23.25
N ASN A 68 -27.41 -13.95 -24.13
CA ASN A 68 -26.86 -13.25 -25.28
C ASN A 68 -25.99 -12.05 -24.89
N ILE A 69 -26.41 -11.26 -23.90
CA ILE A 69 -25.64 -10.13 -23.37
C ILE A 69 -24.33 -10.63 -22.76
N THR A 70 -24.39 -11.62 -21.87
CA THR A 70 -23.19 -12.21 -21.24
C THR A 70 -22.23 -12.80 -22.27
N GLN A 71 -22.77 -13.48 -23.28
CA GLN A 71 -21.96 -14.03 -24.36
C GLN A 71 -21.23 -12.94 -25.14
N ARG A 72 -21.93 -11.87 -25.56
CA ARG A 72 -21.31 -10.76 -26.30
C ARG A 72 -20.25 -10.03 -25.48
N ILE A 73 -20.52 -9.76 -24.21
CA ILE A 73 -19.53 -9.14 -23.32
C ILE A 73 -18.28 -10.03 -23.22
N LYS A 74 -18.44 -11.36 -23.11
CA LYS A 74 -17.31 -12.30 -23.08
C LYS A 74 -16.57 -12.38 -24.42
N GLU A 75 -17.26 -12.27 -25.54
CA GLU A 75 -16.65 -12.27 -26.87
C GLU A 75 -15.87 -10.96 -27.14
N GLU A 76 -16.37 -9.82 -26.66
CA GLU A 76 -15.68 -8.52 -26.74
C GLU A 76 -14.53 -8.39 -25.74
N GLN A 77 -14.65 -9.00 -24.56
CA GLN A 77 -13.60 -9.05 -23.54
C GLN A 77 -12.63 -10.21 -23.73
N ALA A 78 -12.93 -11.17 -24.61
CA ALA A 78 -11.96 -12.14 -25.04
C ALA A 78 -10.76 -11.31 -25.53
N PRO A 79 -9.55 -11.52 -24.96
CA PRO A 79 -8.41 -10.69 -25.29
C PRO A 79 -8.32 -10.73 -26.80
N ALA A 80 -8.52 -9.58 -27.45
CA ALA A 80 -8.24 -9.41 -28.85
C ALA A 80 -6.89 -10.09 -29.02
N HIS A 81 -6.87 -11.25 -29.71
CA HIS A 81 -5.68 -12.06 -29.81
C HIS A 81 -4.59 -11.05 -30.18
N LEU A 82 -3.63 -10.88 -29.26
CA LEU A 82 -2.62 -9.86 -29.43
C LEU A 82 -1.86 -10.35 -30.65
N SER A 83 -2.25 -9.87 -31.83
CA SER A 83 -1.80 -10.38 -33.11
C SER A 83 -0.31 -10.17 -33.34
N ASN A 84 0.33 -9.50 -32.38
CA ASN A 84 1.75 -9.29 -32.32
C ASN A 84 2.39 -10.24 -31.29
N PRO A 85 3.11 -11.28 -31.74
CA PRO A 85 3.82 -12.21 -30.86
C PRO A 85 4.83 -11.52 -29.93
N PHE A 86 5.29 -10.31 -30.31
CA PHE A 86 6.16 -9.48 -29.49
C PHE A 86 5.47 -8.93 -28.22
N VAL A 87 4.20 -8.56 -28.28
CA VAL A 87 3.47 -8.03 -27.12
C VAL A 87 3.21 -9.13 -26.10
N GLU A 88 2.88 -10.34 -26.58
CA GLU A 88 2.72 -11.53 -25.73
C GLU A 88 4.05 -11.90 -25.04
N MET A 89 5.16 -11.83 -25.76
CA MET A 89 6.49 -12.06 -25.20
C MET A 89 6.88 -11.03 -24.13
N ILE A 90 6.57 -9.75 -24.33
CA ILE A 90 6.86 -8.68 -23.36
C ILE A 90 6.02 -8.85 -22.08
N LEU A 91 4.73 -9.21 -22.21
CA LEU A 91 3.86 -9.43 -21.05
C LEU A 91 4.33 -10.63 -20.21
N ARG A 92 4.71 -11.75 -20.85
CA ARG A 92 5.30 -12.90 -20.16
C ARG A 92 6.65 -12.58 -19.51
N ALA A 93 7.48 -11.77 -20.17
CA ALA A 93 8.75 -11.31 -19.59
C ALA A 93 8.53 -10.43 -18.34
N ARG A 94 7.50 -9.58 -18.34
CA ARG A 94 7.15 -8.74 -17.18
C ARG A 94 6.77 -9.57 -15.95
N GLU A 95 6.01 -10.65 -16.14
CA GLU A 95 5.65 -11.58 -15.06
C GLU A 95 6.86 -12.39 -14.57
N ALA A 96 7.78 -12.76 -15.47
CA ALA A 96 9.05 -13.39 -15.09
C ALA A 96 9.96 -12.45 -14.29
N ILE A 97 10.02 -11.15 -14.65
CA ILE A 97 10.84 -10.15 -13.96
C ILE A 97 10.39 -9.95 -12.51
N THR A 98 9.10 -10.10 -12.19
CA THR A 98 8.63 -10.06 -10.81
C THR A 98 9.13 -11.22 -9.95
N ILE A 99 9.41 -12.38 -10.55
CA ILE A 99 9.93 -13.57 -9.85
C ILE A 99 11.45 -13.48 -9.64
N ILE A 100 12.19 -12.70 -10.45
CA ILE A 100 13.65 -12.58 -10.36
C ILE A 100 14.09 -11.53 -9.30
N LYS A 101 13.15 -10.77 -8.72
CA LYS A 101 13.42 -9.76 -7.68
C LYS A 101 14.16 -10.24 -6.40
N PRO A 102 13.97 -11.46 -5.85
CA PRO A 102 14.71 -11.88 -4.67
C PRO A 102 16.19 -12.22 -4.99
N ALA A 103 16.49 -12.69 -6.20
CA ALA A 103 17.86 -13.07 -6.58
C ALA A 103 18.78 -11.85 -6.79
N PHE A 104 18.26 -10.78 -7.41
CA PHE A 104 19.02 -9.53 -7.57
C PHE A 104 19.26 -8.81 -6.23
N ALA A 105 18.31 -8.89 -5.29
CA ALA A 105 18.51 -8.36 -3.94
C ALA A 105 19.67 -9.06 -3.22
N LEU A 106 19.75 -10.40 -3.31
CA LEU A 106 20.86 -11.16 -2.74
C LEU A 106 22.19 -10.83 -3.39
N LEU A 107 22.24 -10.70 -4.72
CA LEU A 107 23.45 -10.29 -5.43
C LEU A 107 23.92 -8.88 -5.02
N ALA A 108 23.00 -7.92 -4.94
CA ALA A 108 23.33 -6.57 -4.49
C ALA A 108 23.88 -6.55 -3.06
N ILE A 109 23.28 -7.32 -2.14
CA ILE A 109 23.77 -7.45 -0.76
C ILE A 109 25.18 -8.04 -0.75
N THR A 110 25.44 -9.12 -1.50
CA THR A 110 26.76 -9.77 -1.54
C THR A 110 27.85 -8.82 -2.07
N VAL A 111 27.55 -8.06 -3.12
CA VAL A 111 28.49 -7.07 -3.68
C VAL A 111 28.75 -5.95 -2.68
N ILE A 112 27.72 -5.42 -2.01
CA ILE A 112 27.87 -4.39 -0.98
C ILE A 112 28.72 -4.92 0.19
N THR A 113 28.51 -6.16 0.63
CA THR A 113 29.32 -6.75 1.70
C THR A 113 30.79 -6.94 1.29
N LEU A 114 31.07 -7.34 0.05
CA LEU A 114 32.44 -7.46 -0.44
C LEU A 114 33.14 -6.10 -0.55
N ILE A 115 32.43 -5.07 -0.99
CA ILE A 115 32.95 -3.69 -1.04
C ILE A 115 33.22 -3.18 0.38
N ALA A 116 32.29 -3.39 1.31
CA ALA A 116 32.47 -3.00 2.71
C ALA A 116 33.67 -3.74 3.33
N MET A 117 33.77 -5.06 3.13
CA MET A 117 34.88 -5.87 3.64
C MET A 117 36.22 -5.42 3.04
N GLY A 118 36.27 -5.11 1.75
CA GLY A 118 37.43 -4.52 1.10
C GLY A 118 37.81 -3.17 1.73
N TYR A 119 36.82 -2.30 1.97
CA TYR A 119 37.04 -0.98 2.55
C TYR A 119 37.58 -1.06 3.99
N PHE A 120 37.02 -1.94 4.82
CA PHE A 120 37.49 -2.19 6.18
C PHE A 120 38.88 -2.83 6.21
N ASN A 121 39.15 -3.80 5.33
CA ASN A 121 40.44 -4.47 5.28
C ASN A 121 41.57 -3.55 4.76
N THR A 122 41.25 -2.56 3.92
CA THR A 122 42.22 -1.55 3.46
C THR A 122 42.44 -0.39 4.44
N ARG A 123 41.55 -0.19 5.42
CA ARG A 123 41.67 0.88 6.43
C ARG A 123 42.40 0.47 7.71
N ASN A 124 42.72 -0.81 7.89
CA ASN A 124 43.56 -1.31 8.98
C ASN A 124 44.92 -1.84 8.48
N PRO A 125 45.87 -0.99 8.04
CA PRO A 125 47.25 -1.40 7.88
C PRO A 125 48.07 -1.28 9.19
N GLU A 126 47.44 -1.36 10.38
CA GLU A 126 48.11 -1.21 11.69
C GLU A 126 47.83 -2.38 12.65
N VAL A 127 47.75 -3.61 12.14
CA VAL A 127 47.98 -4.83 12.96
C VAL A 127 48.69 -5.88 12.10
N ALA A 128 49.88 -5.53 11.62
CA ALA A 128 50.79 -6.47 10.96
C ALA A 128 52.24 -6.17 11.36
N ASP A 129 52.48 -5.96 12.66
CA ASP A 129 53.81 -6.09 13.25
C ASP A 129 53.72 -6.41 14.76
N ILE A 130 53.29 -7.63 15.10
CA ILE A 130 53.53 -8.24 16.42
C ILE A 130 54.00 -9.67 16.18
N SER A 131 55.13 -9.79 15.48
CA SER A 131 55.87 -11.04 15.35
C SER A 131 57.36 -10.82 15.60
N GLY A 132 57.67 -9.93 16.56
CA GLY A 132 59.05 -9.55 16.92
C GLY A 132 59.31 -9.15 18.39
N SER A 133 58.31 -9.04 19.28
CA SER A 133 58.51 -8.65 20.70
C SER A 133 58.12 -9.71 21.74
N SER A 134 57.91 -10.98 21.37
CA SER A 134 57.44 -11.98 22.34
C SER A 134 58.48 -12.43 23.37
N GLU A 135 59.73 -11.96 23.28
CA GLU A 135 60.80 -12.37 24.21
C GLU A 135 61.00 -11.38 25.37
N SER A 136 60.77 -10.07 25.20
CA SER A 136 60.84 -9.09 26.30
C SER A 136 59.57 -9.07 27.15
N ASP A 137 58.41 -9.25 26.54
CA ASP A 137 57.11 -9.12 27.22
C ASP A 137 56.86 -10.32 28.15
N ALA A 138 57.42 -11.48 27.82
CA ALA A 138 57.40 -12.65 28.68
C ALA A 138 58.28 -12.49 29.94
N GLN A 139 59.38 -11.71 29.88
CA GLN A 139 60.21 -11.41 31.04
C GLN A 139 59.56 -10.38 31.97
N TYR A 140 58.91 -9.36 31.40
CA TYR A 140 58.21 -8.34 32.17
C TYR A 140 57.01 -8.92 32.94
N ILE A 141 56.20 -9.78 32.31
CA ILE A 141 55.08 -10.45 32.99
C ILE A 141 55.58 -11.36 34.12
N ARG A 142 56.74 -11.98 33.97
CA ARG A 142 57.33 -12.82 35.02
C ARG A 142 57.82 -12.00 36.21
N TYR A 143 58.40 -10.82 35.97
CA TYR A 143 58.82 -9.90 37.01
C TYR A 143 57.61 -9.35 37.81
N VAL A 144 56.57 -8.90 37.11
CA VAL A 144 55.34 -8.37 37.74
C VAL A 144 54.55 -9.45 38.48
N ALA A 145 54.49 -10.68 37.94
CA ALA A 145 53.81 -11.79 38.61
C ALA A 145 54.53 -12.26 39.89
N ASP A 146 55.86 -12.19 39.92
CA ASP A 146 56.64 -12.52 41.13
C ASP A 146 56.46 -11.44 42.21
N GLU A 147 56.45 -10.16 41.82
CA GLU A 147 56.26 -9.02 42.72
C GLU A 147 54.83 -8.93 43.32
N LEU A 148 53.80 -9.29 42.54
CA LEU A 148 52.41 -9.35 42.99
C LEU A 148 52.11 -10.55 43.90
N SER A 149 52.97 -11.56 43.94
CA SER A 149 52.79 -12.71 44.84
C SER A 149 53.22 -12.44 46.29
N VAL A 150 53.94 -11.35 46.54
CA VAL A 150 54.53 -11.03 47.86
C VAL A 150 53.72 -10.03 48.68
N ASN A 151 52.79 -9.26 48.09
CA ASN A 151 52.02 -8.25 48.85
C ASN A 151 50.52 -8.31 48.53
N GLN A 152 49.86 -9.35 49.03
CA GLN A 152 48.41 -9.37 49.18
C GLN A 152 48.05 -8.78 50.55
N SER A 153 47.76 -7.48 50.58
CA SER A 153 47.07 -6.84 51.69
C SER A 153 46.09 -5.80 51.16
N ASP A 154 44.83 -6.23 51.13
CA ASP A 154 43.61 -5.51 51.51
C ASP A 154 43.76 -4.00 51.71
N ASP A 155 43.28 -3.21 50.75
CA ASP A 155 42.67 -1.91 51.00
C ASP A 155 41.84 -1.48 49.77
N THR A 156 40.63 -1.00 50.03
CA THR A 156 39.68 -0.43 49.07
C THR A 156 40.32 0.73 48.30
N VAL A 157 40.64 0.51 47.03
CA VAL A 157 41.23 1.51 46.15
C VAL A 157 40.12 2.41 45.58
N ASP A 158 40.03 3.61 46.15
CA ASP A 158 39.35 4.79 45.59
C ASP A 158 40.16 5.28 44.37
N TYR A 159 39.52 5.34 43.20
CA TYR A 159 40.19 5.68 41.95
C TYR A 159 40.17 7.18 41.63
N GLY A 160 39.59 8.02 42.48
CA GLY A 160 39.73 9.48 42.39
C GLY A 160 39.30 10.08 41.06
N THR A 161 38.29 9.50 40.40
CA THR A 161 37.80 9.97 39.10
C THR A 161 36.45 10.68 39.24
N ASP A 162 36.27 11.79 38.50
CA ASP A 162 35.05 12.62 38.53
C ASP A 162 33.76 11.89 38.09
N ILE A 163 33.87 10.65 37.58
CA ILE A 163 32.75 9.86 37.08
C ILE A 163 31.85 9.32 38.21
N GLU A 164 32.38 9.23 39.43
CA GLU A 164 31.66 8.67 40.59
C GLU A 164 30.55 9.62 41.09
N ASN A 165 30.69 10.93 40.82
CA ASN A 165 29.70 11.95 41.17
C ASN A 165 28.45 11.97 40.26
N TYR A 166 28.41 11.17 39.20
CA TYR A 166 27.29 11.14 38.24
C TYR A 166 26.47 9.83 38.28
N PHE A 167 26.83 8.87 39.13
CA PHE A 167 26.14 7.57 39.24
C PHE A 167 25.45 7.30 40.59
N LEU A 168 25.27 8.35 41.41
CA LEU A 168 24.38 8.34 42.59
C LEU A 168 23.34 9.46 42.50
#